data_AF-A0A7V3Y3A1-F1
#
_entry.id   AF-A0A7V3Y3A1-F1
#
_cell.length_a   1.000
_cell.length_b   1.000
_cell.length_c   1.000
_cell.angle_alpha   90.00
_cell.angle_beta   90.00
_cell.angle_gamma   90.00
#
_symmetry.space_group_name_H-M   'P 1'
#
loop_
_entity.id
_entity.type
_entity.pdbx_description
1 polymer ?
#
loop_
_entity_poly.entity_id
_entity_poly.type
_entity_poly.pdbx_seq_one_letter_code
_entity_poly.pdbx_strand_id
1 'polypeptide(L)'
;MHLMLTPFDYELFLDVKKLGKMSLAKIIDCCMEKYFLEFIDVVLETKNTDNYLYASYHCEISYDYDTFSYHVYWEIPPHILYKVAKTS
;
A
#
# COMPACT_ATOMS: atom_id res chain seq x y z
N MET A 1 11.46 3.51 -5.19
CA MET A 1 10.06 3.69 -4.77
C MET A 1 9.94 5.06 -4.12
N HIS A 2 9.09 5.94 -4.65
CA HIS A 2 8.78 7.25 -4.04
C HIS A 2 7.42 7.16 -3.38
N LEU A 3 7.34 7.46 -2.08
CA LEU A 3 6.09 7.47 -1.32
C LEU A 3 5.66 8.92 -1.12
N MET A 4 4.45 9.25 -1.56
CA MET A 4 3.78 10.48 -1.16
C MET A 4 2.79 10.15 -0.06
N LEU A 5 2.86 10.91 1.03
CA LEU A 5 2.05 10.71 2.22
C LEU A 5 1.03 11.84 2.31
N THR A 6 -0.16 11.53 2.81
CA THR A 6 -1.07 12.60 3.21
C THR A 6 -0.49 13.33 4.43
N PRO A 7 -0.92 14.57 4.71
CA PRO A 7 -0.50 15.29 5.92
C PRO A 7 -0.79 14.49 7.20
N PHE A 8 -1.90 13.75 7.22
CA PHE A 8 -2.25 12.89 8.36
C PHE A 8 -1.26 11.74 8.53
N ASP A 9 -0.95 11.01 7.46
CA ASP A 9 0.01 9.90 7.51
C ASP A 9 1.39 10.39 7.96
N TYR A 10 1.79 11.57 7.50
CA TYR A 10 3.06 12.17 7.88
C TYR A 10 3.17 12.44 9.39
N GLU A 11 2.13 13.04 9.99
CA GLU A 11 2.11 13.29 11.44
C GLU A 11 2.13 11.99 12.24
N LEU A 12 1.36 10.98 11.81
CA LEU A 12 1.39 9.66 12.43
C LEU A 12 2.82 9.08 12.43
N PHE A 13 3.51 9.15 11.30
CA PHE A 13 4.89 8.67 11.20
C PHE A 13 5.87 9.46 12.06
N LEU A 14 5.68 10.77 12.20
CA LEU A 14 6.51 11.59 13.10
C LEU A 14 6.35 11.14 14.55
N ASP A 15 5.14 10.81 14.98
CA ASP A 15 4.89 10.35 16.34
C ASP A 15 5.44 8.95 16.59
N VAL A 16 5.24 8.01 15.65
CA VAL A 16 5.84 6.67 15.75
C VAL A 16 7.38 6.75 15.75
N LYS A 17 7.96 7.67 14.98
CA LYS A 17 9.41 7.94 15.00
C LYS A 17 9.89 8.42 16.36
N LYS A 18 9.18 9.34 17.02
CA LYS A 18 9.50 9.81 18.37
C LYS A 18 9.43 8.68 19.39
N LEU A 19 8.40 7.85 19.33
CA LEU A 19 8.17 6.75 20.26
C LEU A 19 9.17 5.61 20.07
N GLY A 20 9.37 5.18 18.82
CA GLY A 20 10.22 4.04 18.47
C GLY A 20 11.71 4.35 18.43
N LYS A 21 12.11 5.64 18.36
CA LYS A 21 13.51 6.08 18.15
C LYS A 21 14.17 5.41 16.93
N MET A 22 13.37 5.11 15.90
CA MET A 22 13.78 4.43 14.67
C MET A 22 13.61 5.34 13.46
N SER A 23 14.32 5.05 12.36
CA SER A 23 14.04 5.72 11.09
C SER A 23 12.68 5.27 10.53
N LEU A 24 12.04 6.12 9.73
CA LEU A 24 10.79 5.79 9.04
C LEU A 24 10.91 4.49 8.24
N ALA A 25 12.02 4.32 7.51
CA ALA A 25 12.29 3.10 6.75
C ALA A 25 12.29 1.85 7.63
N LYS A 26 12.90 1.91 8.82
CA LYS A 26 12.98 0.77 9.74
C LYS A 26 11.64 0.46 10.42
N ILE A 27 10.81 1.47 10.63
CA ILE A 27 9.43 1.30 11.09
C ILE A 27 8.62 0.56 10.03
N ILE A 28 8.70 1.03 8.77
CA ILE A 28 8.01 0.38 7.64
C ILE A 28 8.47 -1.07 7.50
N ASP A 29 9.78 -1.32 7.53
CA ASP A 29 10.37 -2.66 7.43
C ASP A 29 9.82 -3.61 8.53
N CYS A 30 9.83 -3.16 9.78
CA CYS A 30 9.27 -3.92 10.91
C CYS A 30 7.77 -4.20 10.75
N CYS A 31 7.01 -3.23 10.24
CA CYS A 31 5.58 -3.42 9.97
C CYS A 31 5.36 -4.42 8.84
N MET A 32 6.17 -4.37 7.78
CA MET A 32 6.11 -5.31 6.67
C MET A 32 6.42 -6.73 7.13
N GLU A 33 7.47 -6.94 7.91
CA GLU A 33 7.81 -8.28 8.44
C GLU A 33 6.69 -8.87 9.31
N LYS A 34 6.00 -8.04 10.09
CA LYS A 34 5.04 -8.52 11.10
C LYS A 34 3.62 -8.67 10.58
N TYR A 35 3.16 -7.73 9.77
CA TYR A 35 1.73 -7.58 9.47
C TYR A 35 1.41 -7.75 7.99
N PHE A 36 2.41 -7.83 7.11
CA PHE A 36 2.14 -7.78 5.67
C PHE A 36 1.37 -9.00 5.16
N LEU A 37 1.74 -10.21 5.58
CA LEU A 37 1.03 -11.43 5.15
C LEU A 37 -0.39 -11.49 5.70
N GLU A 38 -0.57 -11.20 6.99
CA GLU A 38 -1.90 -11.11 7.61
C GLU A 38 -2.78 -10.06 6.91
N PHE A 39 -2.20 -8.91 6.57
CA PHE A 39 -2.88 -7.89 5.78
C PHE A 39 -3.33 -8.40 4.41
N ILE A 40 -2.46 -9.12 3.68
CA ILE A 40 -2.80 -9.72 2.38
C ILE A 40 -3.98 -10.69 2.53
N ASP A 41 -3.93 -11.57 3.53
CA ASP A 41 -4.99 -12.56 3.77
C ASP A 41 -6.32 -11.88 4.06
N VAL A 42 -6.33 -10.87 4.94
CA VAL A 42 -7.54 -10.08 5.25
C VAL A 42 -8.10 -9.41 3.99
N VAL A 43 -7.25 -8.80 3.16
CA VAL A 43 -7.69 -8.14 1.93
C VAL A 43 -8.24 -9.15 0.90
N LEU A 44 -7.64 -10.33 0.79
CA LEU A 44 -8.09 -11.36 -0.15
C LEU A 44 -9.37 -12.08 0.29
N GLU A 45 -9.57 -12.26 1.59
CA GLU A 45 -10.78 -12.87 2.17
C GLU A 45 -11.97 -11.90 2.18
N THR A 46 -11.70 -10.61 2.40
CA THR A 46 -12.73 -9.58 2.46
C THR A 46 -13.14 -9.16 1.05
N LYS A 47 -14.15 -9.83 0.47
CA LYS A 47 -14.83 -9.34 -0.74
C LYS A 47 -15.72 -8.13 -0.40
N ASN A 48 -15.11 -7.01 -0.08
CA ASN A 48 -15.84 -5.75 0.01
C ASN A 48 -15.85 -5.09 -1.36
N THR A 49 -17.02 -4.74 -1.87
CA THR A 49 -17.15 -3.97 -3.12
C THR A 49 -17.27 -2.47 -2.85
N ASP A 50 -17.12 -2.06 -1.59
CA ASP A 50 -17.21 -0.67 -1.18
C ASP A 50 -15.83 0.02 -1.27
N ASN A 51 -15.67 0.78 -2.35
CA ASN A 51 -14.44 1.49 -2.68
C ASN A 51 -14.15 2.68 -1.72
N TYR A 52 -15.08 3.06 -0.83
CA TYR A 52 -14.87 4.18 0.11
C TYR A 52 -14.14 3.77 1.39
N LEU A 53 -13.90 2.47 1.60
CA LEU A 53 -13.20 1.98 2.79
C LEU A 53 -11.71 2.30 2.78
N TYR A 54 -11.14 2.54 1.58
CA TYR A 54 -9.72 2.79 1.43
C TYR A 54 -9.48 4.26 1.08
N ALA A 55 -8.75 4.95 1.95
CA ALA A 55 -8.31 6.34 1.71
C ALA A 55 -7.17 6.44 0.68
N SER A 56 -6.68 5.30 0.18
CA SER A 56 -5.54 5.19 -0.73
C SER A 56 -5.99 4.57 -2.06
N TYR A 57 -5.40 5.01 -3.16
CA TYR A 57 -5.61 4.44 -4.49
C TYR A 57 -4.28 4.00 -5.10
N HIS A 58 -4.31 2.96 -5.92
CA HIS A 58 -3.20 2.52 -6.76
C HIS A 58 -3.41 3.05 -8.19
N CYS A 59 -2.35 3.54 -8.82
CA CYS A 59 -2.41 4.01 -10.21
C CYS A 59 -1.33 3.32 -11.03
N GLU A 60 -1.74 2.64 -12.10
CA GLU A 60 -0.84 2.12 -13.11
C GLU A 60 -0.81 3.10 -14.28
N ILE A 61 0.37 3.58 -14.64
CA ILE A 61 0.58 4.50 -15.75
C ILE A 61 1.29 3.73 -16.86
N SER A 62 0.73 3.77 -18.05
CA SER A 62 1.30 3.13 -19.24
C SER A 62 1.40 4.13 -20.40
N TYR A 63 2.38 3.87 -21.27
CA TYR A 63 2.64 4.66 -22.45
C TYR A 63 2.84 3.70 -23.62
N ASP A 64 1.88 3.66 -24.53
CA ASP A 64 1.90 2.74 -25.68
C ASP A 64 1.54 3.51 -26.95
N TYR A 65 2.33 3.35 -28.02
CA TYR A 65 2.20 4.11 -29.29
C TYR A 65 1.95 5.61 -29.11
N ASP A 66 2.79 6.30 -28.30
CA ASP A 66 2.65 7.71 -27.93
C ASP A 66 1.33 8.08 -27.21
N THR A 67 0.54 7.09 -26.83
CA THR A 67 -0.71 7.26 -26.09
C THR A 67 -0.46 7.06 -24.61
N PHE A 68 -0.77 8.08 -23.83
CA PHE A 68 -0.76 8.03 -22.36
C PHE A 68 -2.06 7.39 -21.86
N SER A 69 -1.96 6.31 -21.11
CA SER A 69 -3.08 5.69 -20.39
C SER A 69 -2.77 5.53 -18.91
N TYR A 70 -3.80 5.60 -18.09
CA TYR A 70 -3.68 5.34 -16.66
C TYR A 70 -4.90 4.57 -16.15
N HIS A 71 -4.65 3.63 -15.24
CA HIS A 71 -5.66 2.83 -14.59
C HIS A 71 -5.62 3.10 -13.09
N VAL A 72 -6.71 3.62 -12.54
CA VAL A 72 -6.84 3.89 -11.10
C VAL A 72 -7.64 2.77 -10.46
N TYR A 73 -7.07 2.18 -9.42
CA TYR A 73 -7.69 1.19 -8.55
C TYR A 73 -7.91 1.85 -7.19
N TRP A 74 -9.13 1.78 -6.68
CA TRP A 74 -9.45 2.26 -5.33
C TRP A 74 -9.02 1.29 -4.22
N GLU A 75 -8.39 0.18 -4.61
CA GLU A 75 -7.84 -0.86 -3.75
C GLU A 75 -6.52 -1.37 -4.33
N ILE A 76 -5.83 -2.28 -3.64
CA ILE A 76 -4.68 -2.98 -4.20
C ILE A 76 -5.18 -4.06 -5.15
N PRO A 77 -4.81 -4.04 -6.45
CA PRO A 77 -5.27 -5.05 -7.40
C PRO A 77 -4.97 -6.48 -6.93
N PRO A 78 -5.97 -7.39 -6.89
CA PRO A 78 -5.77 -8.74 -6.36
C PRO A 78 -4.66 -9.53 -7.07
N HIS A 79 -4.43 -9.29 -8.36
CA HIS A 79 -3.36 -9.94 -9.12
C HIS A 79 -1.95 -9.60 -8.58
N ILE A 80 -1.76 -8.41 -8.01
CA ILE A 80 -0.51 -8.02 -7.34
C ILE A 80 -0.38 -8.80 -6.04
N LEU A 81 -1.46 -8.86 -5.24
CA LEU A 81 -1.49 -9.59 -3.97
C LEU A 81 -1.21 -11.09 -4.17
N TYR A 82 -1.85 -11.72 -5.16
CA TYR A 82 -1.60 -13.12 -5.50
C TYR A 82 -0.17 -13.40 -5.94
N LYS A 83 0.48 -12.45 -6.63
CA LYS A 83 1.88 -12.58 -7.04
C LYS A 83 2.80 -12.54 -5.82
N VAL A 84 2.53 -11.63 -4.88
CA VAL A 84 3.29 -11.49 -3.64
C VAL A 84 3.11 -12.72 -2.74
N ALA A 85 1.88 -13.17 -2.53
CA ALA A 85 1.58 -14.35 -1.71
C ALA A 85 2.23 -15.64 -2.23
N LYS A 86 2.34 -15.81 -3.56
CA LYS A 86 3.00 -16.98 -4.18
C LYS A 86 4.53 -16.94 -4.14
N THR A 87 5.12 -15.78 -3.85
CA THR A 87 6.58 -15.58 -3.80
C THR A 87 7.12 -15.71 -2.36
N SER A 88 6.22 -15.87 -1.38
CA SER A 88 6.54 -15.98 0.05
C SER A 88 6.63 -17.44 0.50
#